data_AF-R9XJ14-F1
#
_entry.id   AF-R9XJ14-F1
#
_cell.length_a   1.000
_cell.length_b   1.000
_cell.length_c   1.000
_cell.angle_alpha   90.00
_cell.angle_beta   90.00
_cell.angle_gamma   90.00
#
_symmetry.space_group_name_H-M   'P 1'
#
loop_
_entity.id
_entity.type
_entity.pdbx_description
1 polymer ?
#
loop_
_entity_poly.entity_id
_entity_poly.type
_entity_poly.pdbx_seq_one_letter_code
_entity_poly.pdbx_strand_id
1 'polypeptide(L)'
;MNYERILEKRETILQYCHRLTEMHRAALFDEEESPRNLSLQQLRKNIHICLKDLCRLNTWLTEQDGGFRKALGSLERYESKLSVLLAKERQLGEERRAWEATVPAGAGDDSGGVFTIHGGHQLHLNAYVESIGVDNTSLGKDADAVPKLSRQQALRHVAVLRQAQAAVSREISQAEGLLKSFRKDQTFIKAELSKLEAFVRAQKLAVERELESVRRSQEHIFRKIGLLKLPARDREPLGLGGRPVADLESIKAQMDDFLHARRGSLKAMLSEHKQETQLLKSQQEAWKEVTTLVEDLEERIRTRFATAAKVDPIELRRLITDAIAQIKSLHYEDSYPDVLTCIQDEIAALDKANDQLPFSKQKSVTDKLVPVNTGAGFLVNGTSPPKVGLTKSIVPSSSMATNKKSV
;
A
#
# COMPACT_ATOMS: atom_id res chain seq x y z
N MET A 1 -12.83 -0.81 -4.93
CA MET A 1 -12.45 -1.97 -4.09
C MET A 1 -10.99 -1.83 -3.71
N ASN A 2 -10.63 -2.16 -2.47
CA ASN A 2 -9.23 -2.27 -2.06
C ASN A 2 -8.60 -3.50 -2.74
N TYR A 3 -7.36 -3.42 -3.21
CA TYR A 3 -6.69 -4.51 -3.92
C TYR A 3 -6.57 -5.77 -3.05
N GLU A 4 -6.33 -5.61 -1.75
CA GLU A 4 -6.28 -6.70 -0.76
C GLU A 4 -7.57 -7.51 -0.74
N ARG A 5 -8.72 -6.84 -0.74
CA ARG A 5 -10.03 -7.51 -0.77
C ARG A 5 -10.27 -8.30 -2.06
N ILE A 6 -9.65 -7.88 -3.16
CA ILE A 6 -9.77 -8.60 -4.44
C ILE A 6 -8.93 -9.89 -4.39
N LEU A 7 -7.73 -9.81 -3.81
CA LEU A 7 -6.85 -10.98 -3.62
C LEU A 7 -7.47 -12.00 -2.65
N GLU A 8 -8.04 -11.55 -1.52
CA GLU A 8 -8.76 -12.41 -0.58
C GLU A 8 -9.93 -13.15 -1.27
N LYS A 9 -10.74 -12.41 -2.05
CA LYS A 9 -11.85 -13.03 -2.79
C LYS A 9 -11.37 -14.03 -3.83
N ARG A 10 -10.26 -13.74 -4.52
CA ARG A 10 -9.67 -14.68 -5.50
C ARG A 10 -9.31 -15.99 -4.82
N GLU A 11 -8.63 -15.93 -3.67
CA GLU A 11 -8.26 -17.11 -2.89
C GLU A 11 -9.48 -17.93 -2.47
N THR A 12 -10.54 -17.27 -1.99
CA THR A 12 -11.78 -17.97 -1.63
C THR A 12 -12.44 -18.69 -2.81
N ILE A 13 -12.36 -18.12 -4.02
CA ILE A 13 -12.94 -18.74 -5.23
C ILE A 13 -12.09 -19.91 -5.69
N LEU A 14 -10.75 -19.83 -5.59
CA LEU A 14 -9.87 -20.95 -5.92
C LEU A 14 -10.15 -22.16 -5.01
N GLN A 15 -10.24 -21.93 -3.70
CA GLN A 15 -10.58 -22.98 -2.74
C GLN A 15 -11.96 -23.59 -3.00
N TYR A 16 -12.93 -22.77 -3.41
CA TYR A 16 -14.26 -23.26 -3.79
C TYR A 16 -14.23 -24.06 -5.10
N CYS A 17 -13.45 -23.64 -6.10
CA CYS A 17 -13.26 -24.36 -7.36
C CYS A 17 -12.63 -25.74 -7.15
N HIS A 18 -11.65 -25.83 -6.25
CA HIS A 18 -11.02 -27.10 -5.89
C HIS A 18 -12.05 -28.08 -5.29
N ARG A 19 -12.88 -27.61 -4.33
CA ARG A 19 -13.97 -28.43 -3.77
C ARG A 19 -14.99 -28.87 -4.83
N LEU A 20 -15.33 -27.99 -5.77
CA LEU A 20 -16.24 -28.35 -6.87
C LEU A 20 -15.64 -29.43 -7.77
N THR A 21 -14.32 -29.41 -7.97
CA THR A 21 -13.59 -30.42 -8.75
C THR A 21 -13.67 -31.79 -8.08
N GLU A 22 -13.45 -31.85 -6.76
CA GLU A 22 -13.61 -33.08 -5.97
C GLU A 22 -15.04 -33.63 -6.05
N MET A 23 -16.04 -32.75 -5.88
CA MET A 23 -17.46 -33.13 -5.97
C MET A 23 -17.86 -33.59 -7.38
N HIS A 24 -17.30 -32.98 -8.42
CA HIS A 24 -17.54 -33.35 -9.81
C HIS A 24 -17.01 -34.74 -10.12
N ARG A 25 -15.79 -35.05 -9.66
CA ARG A 25 -15.21 -36.39 -9.75
C ARG A 25 -16.06 -37.44 -9.03
N ALA A 26 -16.46 -37.16 -7.78
CA ALA A 26 -17.32 -38.07 -7.02
C ALA A 26 -18.66 -38.31 -7.75
N ALA A 27 -19.27 -37.26 -8.32
CA ALA A 27 -20.51 -37.39 -9.07
C ALA A 27 -20.39 -38.23 -10.37
N LEU A 28 -19.20 -38.30 -10.97
CA LEU A 28 -18.95 -39.11 -12.18
C LEU A 28 -18.67 -40.60 -11.88
N PHE A 29 -18.05 -40.90 -10.73
CA PHE A 29 -17.54 -42.24 -10.45
C PHE A 29 -18.14 -42.95 -9.24
N ASP A 30 -18.63 -42.21 -8.23
CA ASP A 30 -19.15 -42.75 -6.98
C ASP A 30 -20.69 -42.79 -6.98
N GLU A 31 -21.24 -43.99 -7.13
CA GLU A 31 -22.70 -44.22 -7.14
C GLU A 31 -23.33 -44.08 -5.74
N GLU A 32 -22.54 -44.20 -4.65
CA GLU A 32 -23.03 -44.14 -3.26
C GLU A 32 -22.86 -42.77 -2.58
N GLU A 33 -21.87 -41.96 -2.99
CA GLU A 33 -21.52 -40.66 -2.39
C GLU A 33 -21.93 -39.45 -3.22
N SER A 34 -22.67 -39.63 -4.33
CA SER A 34 -23.26 -38.50 -5.04
C SER A 34 -24.08 -37.67 -4.04
N PRO A 35 -23.71 -36.41 -3.76
CA PRO A 35 -24.45 -35.59 -2.82
C PRO A 35 -25.86 -35.46 -3.40
N ARG A 36 -26.85 -36.02 -2.70
CA ARG A 36 -28.27 -36.20 -3.11
C ARG A 36 -28.97 -34.93 -3.64
N ASN A 37 -28.30 -33.78 -3.66
CA ASN A 37 -28.84 -32.45 -3.86
C ASN A 37 -28.19 -31.65 -5.01
N LEU A 38 -27.13 -32.13 -5.69
CA LEU A 38 -26.55 -31.42 -6.85
C LEU A 38 -26.49 -32.30 -8.11
N SER A 39 -27.09 -31.80 -9.20
CA SER A 39 -26.95 -32.43 -10.51
C SER A 39 -25.57 -32.17 -11.10
N LEU A 40 -25.06 -33.12 -11.89
CA LEU A 40 -23.78 -33.00 -12.60
C LEU A 40 -23.72 -31.73 -13.47
N GLN A 41 -24.83 -31.38 -14.13
CA GLN A 41 -24.96 -30.14 -14.90
C GLN A 41 -24.79 -28.88 -14.02
N GLN A 42 -25.32 -28.90 -12.79
CA GLN A 42 -25.14 -27.78 -11.86
C GLN A 42 -23.68 -27.66 -11.41
N LEU A 43 -22.97 -28.77 -11.21
CA LEU A 43 -21.53 -28.75 -10.92
C LEU A 43 -20.72 -28.18 -12.08
N ARG A 44 -20.95 -28.66 -13.32
CA ARG A 44 -20.31 -28.13 -14.54
C ARG A 44 -20.50 -26.61 -14.68
N LYS A 45 -21.74 -26.14 -14.45
CA LYS A 45 -22.08 -24.72 -14.46
C LYS A 45 -21.41 -23.94 -13.33
N ASN A 46 -21.35 -24.47 -12.12
CA ASN A 46 -20.71 -23.82 -10.98
C ASN A 46 -19.19 -23.67 -11.21
N ILE A 47 -18.53 -24.68 -11.78
CA ILE A 47 -17.11 -24.61 -12.19
C ILE A 47 -16.92 -23.49 -13.23
N HIS A 48 -17.77 -23.44 -14.25
CA HIS A 48 -17.72 -22.36 -15.25
C HIS A 48 -17.91 -20.96 -14.62
N ILE A 49 -18.82 -20.82 -13.65
CA ILE A 49 -19.02 -19.56 -12.92
C ILE A 49 -17.76 -19.18 -12.14
N CYS A 50 -17.09 -20.13 -11.47
CA CYS A 50 -15.85 -19.86 -10.74
C CYS A 50 -14.75 -19.34 -11.67
N LEU A 51 -14.55 -20.00 -12.82
CA LEU A 51 -13.58 -19.56 -13.83
C LEU A 51 -13.90 -18.16 -14.35
N LYS A 52 -15.18 -17.88 -14.63
CA LYS A 52 -15.64 -16.55 -15.06
C LYS A 52 -15.41 -15.48 -13.99
N ASP A 53 -15.66 -15.79 -12.73
CA ASP A 53 -15.45 -14.87 -11.61
C ASP A 53 -13.95 -14.61 -11.40
N LEU A 54 -13.09 -15.62 -11.50
CA LEU A 54 -11.63 -15.46 -11.49
C LEU A 54 -11.14 -14.56 -12.64
N CYS A 55 -11.62 -14.79 -13.86
CA CYS A 55 -11.37 -13.92 -15.01
C CYS A 55 -11.76 -12.46 -14.72
N ARG A 56 -12.94 -12.24 -14.11
CA ARG A 56 -13.45 -10.91 -13.78
C ARG A 56 -12.60 -10.22 -12.71
N LEU A 57 -12.21 -10.94 -11.65
CA LEU A 57 -11.35 -10.41 -10.60
C LEU A 57 -9.97 -10.02 -11.15
N ASN A 58 -9.35 -10.85 -11.98
CA ASN A 58 -8.07 -10.53 -12.61
C ASN A 58 -8.15 -9.38 -13.60
N THR A 59 -9.27 -9.26 -14.32
CA THR A 59 -9.56 -8.10 -15.16
C THR A 59 -9.63 -6.81 -14.31
N TRP A 60 -10.31 -6.85 -13.16
CA TRP A 60 -10.34 -5.73 -12.21
C TRP A 60 -8.99 -5.40 -11.58
N LEU A 61 -8.03 -6.32 -11.55
CA LEU A 61 -6.67 -6.05 -11.09
C LEU A 61 -5.83 -5.35 -12.18
N THR A 62 -6.04 -5.68 -13.45
CA THR A 62 -5.13 -5.37 -14.57
C THR A 62 -5.56 -4.21 -15.50
N GLU A 63 -6.86 -3.90 -15.56
CA GLU A 63 -7.43 -2.86 -16.43
C GLU A 63 -6.97 -1.42 -16.10
N GLN A 64 -7.36 -0.45 -16.94
CA GLN A 64 -7.05 0.98 -16.82
C GLN A 64 -7.39 1.55 -15.43
N ASP A 65 -8.47 1.05 -14.83
CA ASP A 65 -8.93 1.39 -13.47
C ASP A 65 -8.54 0.35 -12.41
N GLY A 66 -7.63 -0.55 -12.75
CA GLY A 66 -7.29 -1.70 -11.93
C GLY A 66 -6.51 -1.36 -10.68
N GLY A 67 -6.60 -2.24 -9.67
CA GLY A 67 -5.97 -2.05 -8.36
C GLY A 67 -4.47 -1.73 -8.46
N PHE A 68 -3.74 -2.44 -9.32
CA PHE A 68 -2.29 -2.24 -9.49
C PHE A 68 -1.93 -0.94 -10.20
N ARG A 69 -2.67 -0.54 -11.24
CA ARG A 69 -2.43 0.75 -11.93
C ARG A 69 -2.78 1.93 -11.04
N LYS A 70 -3.86 1.84 -10.25
CA LYS A 70 -4.21 2.86 -9.27
C LYS A 70 -3.14 3.00 -8.19
N ALA A 71 -2.63 1.88 -7.68
CA ALA A 71 -1.52 1.87 -6.73
C ALA A 71 -0.25 2.50 -7.32
N LEU A 72 0.13 2.13 -8.56
CA LEU A 72 1.26 2.74 -9.28
C LEU A 72 1.07 4.25 -9.47
N GLY A 73 -0.08 4.69 -9.98
CA GLY A 73 -0.36 6.11 -10.17
C GLY A 73 -0.40 6.88 -8.84
N SER A 74 -0.85 6.25 -7.75
CA SER A 74 -0.76 6.86 -6.41
C SER A 74 0.69 7.01 -5.94
N LEU A 75 1.55 6.02 -6.19
CA LEU A 75 2.97 6.06 -5.86
C LEU A 75 3.68 7.18 -6.62
N GLU A 76 3.42 7.34 -7.92
CA GLU A 76 3.95 8.44 -8.74
C GLU A 76 3.48 9.82 -8.23
N ARG A 77 2.21 9.94 -7.82
CA ARG A 77 1.70 11.17 -7.18
C ARG A 77 2.36 11.43 -5.83
N TYR A 78 2.72 10.40 -5.06
CA TYR A 78 3.41 10.58 -3.80
C TYR A 78 4.87 10.96 -4.01
N GLU A 79 5.58 10.31 -4.95
CA GLU A 79 6.95 10.65 -5.34
C GLU A 79 7.07 12.11 -5.80
N SER A 80 6.19 12.54 -6.71
CA SER A 80 6.16 13.94 -7.19
C SER A 80 5.85 14.95 -6.08
N LYS A 81 4.96 14.63 -5.13
CA LYS A 81 4.72 15.48 -3.97
C LYS A 81 5.92 15.53 -3.03
N LEU A 82 6.59 14.41 -2.85
CA LEU A 82 7.73 14.27 -1.95
C LEU A 82 8.95 15.02 -2.49
N SER A 83 9.19 14.98 -3.80
CA SER A 83 10.26 15.77 -4.44
C SER A 83 10.05 17.28 -4.26
N VAL A 84 8.81 17.77 -4.38
CA VAL A 84 8.47 19.17 -4.10
C VAL A 84 8.70 19.52 -2.63
N LEU A 85 8.32 18.64 -1.70
CA LEU A 85 8.55 18.86 -0.27
C LEU A 85 10.03 18.85 0.10
N LEU A 86 10.85 17.98 -0.50
CA LEU A 86 12.29 17.93 -0.30
C LEU A 86 12.98 19.18 -0.84
N ALA A 87 12.55 19.68 -2.01
CA ALA A 87 13.03 20.93 -2.55
C ALA A 87 12.69 22.12 -1.63
N LYS A 88 11.44 22.17 -1.13
CA LYS A 88 11.01 23.19 -0.18
C LYS A 88 11.78 23.12 1.14
N GLU A 89 12.04 21.92 1.66
CA GLU A 89 12.85 21.74 2.87
C GLU A 89 14.28 22.26 2.69
N ARG A 90 14.90 21.99 1.53
CA ARG A 90 16.24 22.52 1.21
C ARG A 90 16.25 24.05 1.19
N GLN A 91 15.28 24.66 0.51
CA GLN A 91 15.13 26.11 0.42
C GLN A 91 14.97 26.75 1.81
N LEU A 92 14.07 26.22 2.64
CA LEU A 92 13.86 26.71 4.01
C LEU A 92 15.10 26.48 4.89
N GLY A 93 15.87 25.41 4.66
CA GLY A 93 17.14 25.16 5.35
C GLY A 93 18.25 26.14 4.96
N GLU A 94 18.24 26.67 3.74
CA GLU A 94 19.13 27.76 3.31
C GLU A 94 18.68 29.10 3.91
N GLU A 95 17.38 29.38 3.90
CA GLU A 95 16.82 30.59 4.50
C GLU A 95 17.09 30.66 6.01
N ARG A 96 16.93 29.53 6.72
CA ARG A 96 17.30 29.42 8.13
C ARG A 96 18.78 29.78 8.35
N ARG A 97 19.68 29.23 7.54
CA ARG A 97 21.12 29.53 7.61
C ARG A 97 21.40 31.00 7.32
N ALA A 98 20.68 31.63 6.40
CA ALA A 98 20.81 33.05 6.09
C ALA A 98 20.41 33.93 7.29
N TRP A 99 19.36 33.56 8.04
CA TRP A 99 18.97 34.26 9.26
C TRP A 99 19.89 33.98 10.47
N GLU A 100 20.61 32.87 10.46
CA GLU A 100 21.59 32.49 11.49
C GLU A 100 22.99 33.09 11.23
N ALA A 101 23.31 33.43 9.98
CA ALA A 101 24.58 34.05 9.62
C ALA A 101 24.75 35.40 10.36
N THR A 102 25.78 35.48 11.19
CA THR A 102 26.17 36.73 11.84
C THR A 102 26.70 37.70 10.78
N VAL A 103 26.22 38.94 10.82
CA VAL A 103 26.80 40.04 10.02
C VAL A 103 28.29 40.14 10.41
N PRO A 104 29.24 40.10 9.45
CA PRO A 104 30.66 40.21 9.77
C PRO A 104 30.90 41.52 10.53
N ALA A 105 31.51 41.40 11.71
CA ALA A 105 31.99 42.51 12.51
C ALA A 105 33.14 43.20 11.76
N GLY A 106 32.81 44.03 10.78
CA GLY A 106 33.78 44.60 9.84
C GLY A 106 33.31 45.88 9.15
N ALA A 107 32.36 46.61 9.73
CA ALA A 107 31.99 47.96 9.28
C ALA A 107 32.39 49.01 10.34
N GLY A 108 33.52 48.80 11.01
CA GLY A 108 34.18 49.81 11.83
C GLY A 108 35.14 50.61 10.96
N ASP A 109 34.61 51.54 10.15
CA ASP A 109 35.41 52.68 9.75
C ASP A 109 35.17 53.76 10.79
N ASP A 110 35.99 53.72 11.85
CA ASP A 110 36.09 54.72 12.90
C ASP A 110 36.64 56.01 12.28
N SER A 111 35.81 56.71 11.50
CA SER A 111 36.02 58.15 11.28
C SER A 111 35.59 58.84 12.57
N GLY A 112 36.47 58.77 13.57
CA GLY A 112 36.28 59.40 14.88
C GLY A 112 35.95 60.87 14.69
N GLY A 113 34.67 61.22 14.86
CA GLY A 113 34.24 62.61 14.91
C GLY A 113 34.96 63.26 16.09
N VAL A 114 36.00 64.05 15.82
CA VAL A 114 36.69 64.79 16.86
C VAL A 114 35.75 65.90 17.33
N PHE A 115 35.10 65.68 18.47
CA PHE A 115 34.32 66.71 19.15
C PHE A 115 35.28 67.61 19.95
N THR A 116 35.68 68.74 19.38
CA THR A 116 36.47 69.75 20.12
C THR A 116 35.55 70.59 21.00
N ILE A 117 35.61 70.38 22.31
CA ILE A 117 35.07 71.32 23.31
C ILE A 117 36.13 72.39 23.55
N HIS A 118 35.81 73.66 23.31
CA HIS A 118 36.76 74.77 23.47
C HIS A 118 36.77 75.28 24.92
N GLY A 119 37.92 75.18 25.60
CA GLY A 119 38.12 75.66 26.97
C GLY A 119 38.45 77.16 27.04
N GLY A 120 37.54 78.02 26.57
CA GLY A 120 37.73 79.47 26.55
C GLY A 120 37.82 80.10 27.95
N HIS A 121 37.25 79.45 28.97
CA HIS A 121 37.36 79.90 30.35
C HIS A 121 38.80 79.93 30.89
N GLN A 122 39.69 79.07 30.38
CA GLN A 122 41.08 78.98 30.82
C GLN A 122 41.87 80.25 30.50
N LEU A 123 41.57 80.91 29.38
CA LEU A 123 42.19 82.19 29.02
C LEU A 123 41.86 83.27 30.07
N HIS A 124 40.60 83.32 30.52
CA HIS A 124 40.16 84.29 31.52
C HIS A 124 40.66 83.95 32.92
N LEU A 125 40.73 82.66 33.28
CA LEU A 125 41.31 82.22 34.55
C LEU A 125 42.81 82.46 34.60
N ASN A 126 43.55 82.17 33.54
CA ASN A 126 44.99 82.43 33.45
C ASN A 126 45.28 83.93 33.52
N ALA A 127 44.52 84.76 32.80
CA ALA A 127 44.65 86.23 32.90
C ALA A 127 44.34 86.77 34.31
N TYR A 128 43.40 86.13 35.04
CA TYR A 128 43.14 86.46 36.43
C TYR A 128 44.32 86.05 37.34
N VAL A 129 44.82 84.83 37.20
CA VAL A 129 45.93 84.29 38.00
C VAL A 129 47.23 85.05 37.75
N GLU A 130 47.55 85.39 36.50
CA GLU A 130 48.72 86.19 36.12
C GLU A 130 48.67 87.61 36.69
N SER A 131 47.47 88.18 36.86
CA SER A 131 47.30 89.55 37.34
C SER A 131 47.22 89.69 38.85
N ILE A 132 46.80 88.65 39.58
CA ILE A 132 46.67 88.67 41.05
C ILE A 132 47.77 87.86 41.77
N GLY A 133 48.34 86.85 41.10
CA GLY A 133 49.26 85.86 41.67
C GLY A 133 48.54 84.74 42.41
N VAL A 134 48.99 83.49 42.20
CA VAL A 134 48.36 82.28 42.79
C VAL A 134 48.25 82.37 44.32
N ASP A 135 49.27 82.90 44.98
CA ASP A 135 49.35 83.03 46.44
C ASP A 135 48.31 84.00 47.03
N ASN A 136 47.75 84.90 46.22
CA ASN A 136 46.73 85.88 46.62
C ASN A 136 45.31 85.46 46.21
N THR A 137 45.13 84.21 45.79
CA THR A 137 43.82 83.62 45.52
C THR A 137 43.40 82.71 46.67
N SER A 138 42.16 82.23 46.66
CA SER A 138 41.65 81.23 47.62
C SER A 138 42.37 79.88 47.56
N LEU A 139 43.31 79.69 46.62
CA LEU A 139 44.16 78.51 46.49
C LEU A 139 45.54 78.70 47.14
N GLY A 140 45.85 79.89 47.67
CA GLY A 140 47.10 80.20 48.38
C GLY A 140 47.16 79.62 49.79
N LYS A 141 48.36 79.65 50.41
CA LYS A 141 48.62 79.06 51.75
C LYS A 141 47.87 79.76 52.89
N ASP A 142 47.51 81.04 52.72
CA ASP A 142 46.74 81.85 53.67
C ASP A 142 45.38 82.22 53.06
N ALA A 143 44.43 81.28 53.07
CA ALA A 143 43.15 81.41 52.37
C ALA A 143 42.25 82.57 52.86
N ASP A 144 42.46 83.07 54.09
CA ASP A 144 41.68 84.15 54.71
C ASP A 144 42.34 85.54 54.59
N ALA A 145 43.53 85.64 53.99
CA ALA A 145 44.21 86.91 53.80
C ALA A 145 43.56 87.72 52.68
N VAL A 146 42.83 88.78 53.02
CA VAL A 146 42.22 89.68 52.04
C VAL A 146 43.32 90.41 51.25
N PRO A 147 43.43 90.22 49.93
CA PRO A 147 44.45 90.87 49.12
C PRO A 147 44.30 92.40 49.23
N LYS A 148 45.42 93.11 49.46
CA LYS A 148 45.44 94.59 49.50
C LYS A 148 45.33 95.15 48.08
N LEU A 149 44.13 95.10 47.50
CA LEU A 149 43.83 95.57 46.15
C LEU A 149 43.27 97.00 46.19
N SER A 150 43.67 97.82 45.21
CA SER A 150 42.96 99.07 44.96
C SER A 150 41.53 98.80 44.45
N ARG A 151 40.60 99.73 44.69
CA ARG A 151 39.21 99.63 44.21
C ARG A 151 39.12 99.32 42.72
N GLN A 152 39.99 99.94 41.90
CA GLN A 152 40.01 99.72 40.45
C GLN A 152 40.52 98.33 40.07
N GLN A 153 41.52 97.80 40.76
CA GLN A 153 42.02 96.44 40.53
C GLN A 153 40.98 95.39 40.95
N ALA A 154 40.35 95.56 42.12
CA ALA A 154 39.28 94.67 42.57
C ALA A 154 38.11 94.59 41.57
N LEU A 155 37.65 95.74 41.04
CA LEU A 155 36.60 95.76 40.02
C LEU A 155 37.02 95.07 38.70
N ARG A 156 38.27 95.23 38.27
CA ARG A 156 38.81 94.55 37.09
C ARG A 156 38.88 93.05 37.28
N HIS A 157 39.41 92.58 38.41
CA HIS A 157 39.48 91.15 38.72
C HIS A 157 38.09 90.50 38.83
N VAL A 158 37.13 91.18 39.46
CA VAL A 158 35.73 90.72 39.50
C VAL A 158 35.15 90.64 38.08
N ALA A 159 35.45 91.60 37.20
CA ALA A 159 34.99 91.55 35.81
C ALA A 159 35.59 90.36 35.05
N VAL A 160 36.89 90.07 35.21
CA VAL A 160 37.56 88.92 34.58
C VAL A 160 37.00 87.60 35.12
N LEU A 161 36.79 87.48 36.43
CA LEU A 161 36.18 86.29 37.04
C LEU A 161 34.74 86.09 36.59
N ARG A 162 33.95 87.15 36.42
CA ARG A 162 32.59 87.06 35.86
C ARG A 162 32.61 86.60 34.39
N GLN A 163 33.60 87.03 33.61
CA GLN A 163 33.79 86.56 32.25
C GLN A 163 34.20 85.08 32.20
N ALA A 164 35.13 84.66 33.08
CA ALA A 164 35.52 83.27 33.24
C ALA A 164 34.32 82.40 33.64
N GLN A 165 33.55 82.83 34.65
CA GLN A 165 32.34 82.13 35.10
C GLN A 165 31.32 82.00 33.97
N ALA A 166 31.05 83.08 33.23
CA ALA A 166 30.13 83.06 32.10
C ALA A 166 30.65 82.18 30.93
N ALA A 167 31.96 82.03 30.77
CA ALA A 167 32.56 81.10 29.81
C ALA A 167 32.39 79.64 30.28
N VAL A 168 32.76 79.32 31.53
CA VAL A 168 32.57 77.96 32.12
C VAL A 168 31.11 77.53 32.04
N SER A 169 30.16 78.39 32.45
CA SER A 169 28.74 78.05 32.41
C SER A 169 28.24 77.75 30.99
N ARG A 170 28.72 78.49 29.98
CA ARG A 170 28.38 78.23 28.57
C ARG A 170 28.95 76.89 28.09
N GLU A 171 30.20 76.57 28.44
CA GLU A 171 30.83 75.30 28.09
C GLU A 171 30.13 74.10 28.75
N ILE A 172 29.76 74.22 30.03
CA ILE A 172 28.96 73.20 30.74
C ILE A 172 27.63 72.98 30.02
N SER A 173 26.90 74.05 29.69
CA SER A 173 25.62 73.92 28.96
C SER A 173 25.79 73.27 27.57
N GLN A 174 26.90 73.52 26.87
CA GLN A 174 27.21 72.85 25.59
C GLN A 174 27.45 71.35 25.79
N ALA A 175 28.24 70.96 26.79
CA ALA A 175 28.49 69.57 27.12
C ALA A 175 27.22 68.83 27.56
N GLU A 176 26.37 69.46 28.38
CA GLU A 176 25.07 68.92 28.77
C GLU A 176 24.12 68.76 27.58
N GLY A 177 24.15 69.70 26.63
CA GLY A 177 23.42 69.62 25.37
C GLY A 177 23.83 68.40 24.52
N LEU A 178 25.13 68.18 24.35
CA LEU A 178 25.69 67.01 23.65
C LEU A 178 25.37 65.70 24.37
N LEU A 179 25.45 65.69 25.69
CA LEU A 179 25.11 64.51 26.49
C LEU A 179 23.62 64.17 26.34
N LYS A 180 22.75 65.19 26.30
CA LYS A 180 21.32 65.00 26.04
C LYS A 180 21.05 64.44 24.64
N SER A 181 21.76 64.91 23.60
CA SER A 181 21.62 64.35 22.25
C SER A 181 22.09 62.89 22.20
N PHE A 182 23.27 62.58 22.75
CA PHE A 182 23.75 61.19 22.79
C PHE A 182 22.84 60.26 23.59
N ARG A 183 22.24 60.73 24.68
CA ARG A 183 21.22 59.95 25.40
C ARG A 183 19.99 59.68 24.54
N LYS A 184 19.51 60.68 23.78
CA LYS A 184 18.40 60.51 22.84
C LYS A 184 18.76 59.48 21.77
N ASP A 185 19.94 59.60 21.17
CA ASP A 185 20.41 58.66 20.14
C ASP A 185 20.57 57.25 20.71
N GLN A 186 21.13 57.12 21.92
CA GLN A 186 21.23 55.83 22.61
C GLN A 186 19.85 55.20 22.86
N THR A 187 18.86 55.99 23.29
CA THR A 187 17.50 55.47 23.48
C THR A 187 16.86 55.03 22.17
N PHE A 188 17.07 55.77 21.08
CA PHE A 188 16.61 55.41 19.74
C PHE A 188 17.28 54.12 19.26
N ILE A 189 18.61 54.02 19.36
CA ILE A 189 19.38 52.84 18.97
C ILE A 189 18.90 51.60 19.74
N LYS A 190 18.70 51.71 21.06
CA LYS A 190 18.18 50.59 21.87
C LYS A 190 16.78 50.17 21.45
N ALA A 191 15.89 51.13 21.17
CA ALA A 191 14.54 50.83 20.72
C ALA A 191 14.53 50.16 19.34
N GLU A 192 15.32 50.67 18.39
CA GLU A 192 15.39 50.12 17.03
C GLU A 192 16.08 48.75 17.02
N LEU A 193 17.14 48.56 17.80
CA LEU A 193 17.77 47.24 17.98
C LEU A 193 16.76 46.21 18.52
N SER A 194 16.05 46.53 19.59
CA SER A 194 15.03 45.65 20.17
C SER A 194 13.94 45.27 19.15
N LYS A 195 13.50 46.24 18.33
CA LYS A 195 12.52 46.03 17.26
C LYS A 195 13.06 45.11 16.16
N LEU A 196 14.29 45.32 15.71
CA LEU A 196 14.94 44.49 14.69
C LEU A 196 15.21 43.08 15.22
N GLU A 197 15.67 42.93 16.46
CA GLU A 197 15.85 41.63 17.11
C GLU A 197 14.52 40.87 17.25
N ALA A 198 13.43 41.57 17.59
CA ALA A 198 12.09 40.97 17.60
C ALA A 198 11.66 40.52 16.20
N PHE A 199 11.91 41.34 15.17
CA PHE A 199 11.64 40.98 13.78
C PHE A 199 12.42 39.75 13.33
N VAL A 200 13.73 39.71 13.57
CA VAL A 200 14.58 38.55 13.24
C VAL A 200 14.11 37.29 13.95
N ARG A 201 13.77 37.38 15.25
CA ARG A 201 13.21 36.24 16.00
C ARG A 201 11.89 35.75 15.40
N ALA A 202 11.01 36.67 15.00
CA ALA A 202 9.75 36.32 14.35
C ALA A 202 9.97 35.59 13.01
N GLN A 203 10.91 36.04 12.18
CA GLN A 203 11.25 35.38 10.92
C GLN A 203 11.85 33.98 11.14
N LYS A 204 12.78 33.83 12.10
CA LYS A 204 13.31 32.51 12.47
C LYS A 204 12.22 31.53 12.87
N LEU A 205 11.30 31.96 13.74
CA LEU A 205 10.14 31.15 14.15
C LEU A 205 9.21 30.81 12.99
N ALA A 206 9.02 31.73 12.03
CA ALA A 206 8.21 31.46 10.85
C ALA A 206 8.82 30.34 9.99
N VAL A 207 10.13 30.43 9.70
CA VAL A 207 10.88 29.40 8.96
C VAL A 207 10.85 28.05 9.68
N GLU A 208 11.02 28.04 11.01
CA GLU A 208 10.94 26.81 11.81
C GLU A 208 9.55 26.14 11.75
N ARG A 209 8.47 26.94 11.84
CA ARG A 209 7.10 26.42 11.70
C ARG A 209 6.85 25.86 10.31
N GLU A 210 7.36 26.51 9.27
CA GLU A 210 7.26 26.00 7.90
C GLU A 210 8.04 24.69 7.72
N LEU A 211 9.25 24.60 8.25
CA LEU A 211 10.05 23.37 8.24
C LEU A 211 9.31 22.23 8.95
N GLU A 212 8.70 22.49 10.09
CA GLU A 212 7.92 21.50 10.82
C GLU A 212 6.68 21.04 10.02
N SER A 213 5.98 21.96 9.37
CA SER A 213 4.85 21.65 8.48
C SER A 213 5.26 20.77 7.30
N VAL A 214 6.40 21.08 6.67
CA VAL A 214 6.98 20.27 5.59
C VAL A 214 7.33 18.86 6.09
N ARG A 215 7.99 18.74 7.25
CA ARG A 215 8.33 17.43 7.86
C ARG A 215 7.09 16.60 8.17
N ARG A 216 6.06 17.19 8.77
CA ARG A 216 4.77 16.49 9.02
C ARG A 216 4.11 16.01 7.73
N SER A 217 4.20 16.80 6.66
CA SER A 217 3.68 16.43 5.34
C SER A 217 4.47 15.28 4.72
N GLN A 218 5.81 15.29 4.83
CA GLN A 218 6.67 14.18 4.42
C GLN A 218 6.35 12.90 5.20
N GLU A 219 6.23 12.97 6.53
CA GLU A 219 5.85 11.82 7.36
C GLU A 219 4.51 11.21 6.96
N HIS A 220 3.51 12.05 6.68
CA HIS A 220 2.20 11.57 6.24
C HIS A 220 2.30 10.79 4.92
N ILE A 221 3.14 11.25 4.00
CA ILE A 221 3.41 10.55 2.75
C ILE A 221 4.17 9.24 3.02
N PHE A 222 5.18 9.23 3.88
CA PHE A 222 5.91 8.01 4.25
C PHE A 222 5.01 6.94 4.89
N ARG A 223 4.06 7.35 5.74
CA ARG A 223 3.04 6.45 6.31
C ARG A 223 2.12 5.87 5.22
N LYS A 224 1.72 6.70 4.25
CA LYS A 224 0.87 6.27 3.12
C LYS A 224 1.57 5.31 2.16
N ILE A 225 2.87 5.49 1.96
CA ILE A 225 3.70 4.61 1.13
C ILE A 225 4.03 3.29 1.86
N GLY A 226 3.95 3.27 3.19
CA GLY A 226 4.26 2.10 4.02
C GLY A 226 5.73 2.01 4.47
N LEU A 227 6.51 3.08 4.24
CA LEU A 227 7.89 3.23 4.72
C LEU A 227 7.93 3.46 6.24
N LEU A 228 6.96 4.21 6.76
CA LEU A 228 6.80 4.42 8.19
C LEU A 228 5.72 3.48 8.72
N LYS A 229 6.10 2.48 9.52
CA LYS A 229 5.12 1.66 10.24
C LYS A 229 4.31 2.58 11.15
N LEU A 230 2.98 2.43 11.12
CA LEU A 230 2.13 2.99 12.18
C LEU A 230 2.70 2.49 13.50
N PRO A 231 2.97 3.36 14.50
CA PRO A 231 3.20 2.85 15.83
C PRO A 231 2.01 1.95 16.13
N ALA A 232 2.30 0.71 16.53
CA ALA A 232 1.28 -0.16 17.09
C ALA A 232 0.48 0.68 18.07
N ARG A 233 -0.84 0.51 18.08
CA ARG A 233 -1.81 1.34 18.80
C ARG A 233 -1.71 1.12 20.33
N ASP A 234 -0.50 1.00 20.84
CA ASP A 234 -0.16 1.06 22.24
C ASP A 234 -0.05 2.54 22.60
N ARG A 235 -0.89 2.89 23.56
CA ARG A 235 -1.07 4.21 24.12
C ARG A 235 0.28 4.75 24.61
N GLU A 236 0.94 5.59 23.83
CA GLU A 236 1.88 6.54 24.44
C GLU A 236 1.09 7.77 24.93
N PRO A 237 1.32 8.18 26.19
CA PRO A 237 0.66 9.34 26.77
C PRO A 237 1.15 10.60 26.07
N LEU A 238 0.32 11.65 26.14
CA LEU A 238 0.52 12.99 25.61
C LEU A 238 1.83 13.65 26.12
N GLY A 239 2.98 13.17 25.67
CA GLY A 239 4.29 13.74 25.90
C GLY A 239 4.77 14.48 24.66
N LEU A 240 5.09 15.76 24.81
CA LEU A 240 5.87 16.56 23.86
C LEU A 240 7.33 16.06 23.81
N GLY A 241 7.53 14.78 23.48
CA GLY A 241 8.83 14.15 23.30
C GLY A 241 9.16 14.09 21.81
N GLY A 242 10.24 14.78 21.40
CA GLY A 242 10.68 14.80 20.02
C GLY A 242 10.89 13.38 19.47
N ARG A 243 10.13 13.03 18.43
CA ARG A 243 10.47 11.88 17.59
C ARG A 243 11.89 12.08 17.06
N PRO A 244 12.76 11.05 17.08
CA PRO A 244 14.14 11.22 16.68
C PRO A 244 14.20 11.63 15.21
N VAL A 245 14.62 12.86 14.95
CA VAL A 245 14.88 13.43 13.61
C VAL A 245 15.81 12.51 12.79
N ALA A 246 16.64 11.71 13.48
CA ALA A 246 17.52 10.69 12.91
C ALA A 246 16.79 9.59 12.13
N ASP A 247 15.56 9.21 12.50
CA ASP A 247 14.78 8.21 11.75
C ASP A 247 14.35 8.75 10.38
N LEU A 248 14.04 10.05 10.29
CA LEU A 248 13.51 10.67 9.08
C LEU A 248 14.58 10.82 7.99
N GLU A 249 15.82 11.14 8.35
CA GLU A 249 16.91 11.21 7.38
C GLU A 249 17.31 9.82 6.85
N SER A 250 17.33 8.82 7.73
CA SER A 250 17.53 7.42 7.33
C SER A 250 16.44 6.94 6.37
N ILE A 251 15.17 7.27 6.65
CA ILE A 251 14.03 6.96 5.78
C ILE A 251 14.13 7.68 4.44
N LYS A 252 14.55 8.96 4.43
CA LYS A 252 14.78 9.71 3.18
C LYS A 252 15.86 9.06 2.32
N ALA A 253 16.93 8.54 2.93
CA ALA A 253 17.99 7.85 2.19
C ALA A 253 17.51 6.55 1.53
N GLN A 254 16.59 5.82 2.18
CA GLN A 254 16.04 4.54 1.68
C GLN A 254 14.79 4.73 0.79
N MET A 255 14.31 5.96 0.64
CA MET A 255 13.06 6.30 -0.03
C MET A 255 13.05 5.87 -1.50
N ASP A 256 14.10 6.25 -2.25
CA ASP A 256 14.18 5.99 -3.68
C ASP A 256 14.26 4.48 -3.95
N ASP A 257 15.07 3.77 -3.17
CA ASP A 257 15.20 2.30 -3.25
C ASP A 257 13.87 1.61 -2.95
N PHE A 258 13.16 2.04 -1.91
CA PHE A 258 11.85 1.50 -1.56
C PHE A 258 10.81 1.77 -2.65
N LEU A 259 10.74 3.01 -3.14
CA LEU A 259 9.82 3.39 -4.22
C LEU A 259 10.10 2.59 -5.49
N HIS A 260 11.37 2.41 -5.84
CA HIS A 260 11.79 1.60 -6.97
C HIS A 260 11.41 0.13 -6.79
N ALA A 261 11.71 -0.47 -5.63
CA ALA A 261 11.37 -1.85 -5.32
C ALA A 261 9.85 -2.08 -5.33
N ARG A 262 9.07 -1.17 -4.73
CA ARG A 262 7.61 -1.26 -4.69
C ARG A 262 6.99 -1.10 -6.08
N ARG A 263 7.51 -0.17 -6.90
CA ARG A 263 7.10 0.00 -8.30
C ARG A 263 7.44 -1.25 -9.12
N GLY A 264 8.64 -1.80 -8.95
CA GLY A 264 9.07 -3.04 -9.59
C GLY A 264 8.15 -4.21 -9.25
N SER A 265 7.85 -4.40 -7.96
CA SER A 265 6.92 -5.42 -7.46
C SER A 265 5.51 -5.26 -8.04
N LEU A 266 4.95 -4.04 -8.04
CA LEU A 266 3.63 -3.79 -8.63
C LEU A 266 3.59 -4.02 -10.15
N LYS A 267 4.67 -3.67 -10.87
CA LYS A 267 4.79 -3.96 -12.31
C LYS A 267 4.90 -5.45 -12.59
N ALA A 268 5.66 -6.19 -11.78
CA ALA A 268 5.77 -7.64 -11.88
C ALA A 268 4.41 -8.31 -11.66
N MET A 269 3.72 -7.98 -10.56
CA MET A 269 2.36 -8.48 -10.28
C MET A 269 1.38 -8.12 -11.40
N LEU A 270 1.45 -6.91 -11.97
CA LEU A 270 0.61 -6.53 -13.11
C LEU A 270 0.89 -7.41 -14.35
N SER A 271 2.16 -7.76 -14.60
CA SER A 271 2.53 -8.64 -15.72
C SER A 271 2.04 -10.07 -15.50
N GLU A 272 2.27 -10.59 -14.30
CA GLU A 272 1.83 -11.93 -13.88
C GLU A 272 0.32 -12.08 -14.02
N HIS A 273 -0.47 -11.16 -13.44
CA HIS A 273 -1.93 -11.23 -13.54
C HIS A 273 -2.47 -10.99 -14.96
N LYS A 274 -1.74 -10.30 -15.84
CA LYS A 274 -2.10 -10.21 -17.26
C LYS A 274 -1.95 -11.54 -17.98
N GLN A 275 -0.83 -12.23 -17.75
CA GLN A 275 -0.61 -13.59 -18.27
C GLN A 275 -1.66 -14.54 -17.70
N GLU A 276 -1.92 -14.46 -16.41
CA GLU A 276 -2.94 -15.26 -15.74
C GLU A 276 -4.35 -15.00 -16.28
N THR A 277 -4.68 -13.76 -16.65
CA THR A 277 -5.97 -13.43 -17.28
C THR A 277 -6.12 -14.14 -18.64
N GLN A 278 -5.04 -14.22 -19.43
CA GLN A 278 -5.07 -14.93 -20.71
C GLN A 278 -5.26 -16.43 -20.49
N LEU A 279 -4.53 -16.98 -19.51
CA LEU A 279 -4.63 -18.38 -19.12
C LEU A 279 -6.06 -18.75 -18.65
N LEU A 280 -6.63 -18.01 -17.71
CA LEU A 280 -8.00 -18.25 -17.21
C LEU A 280 -9.05 -18.15 -18.33
N LYS A 281 -8.88 -17.24 -19.30
CA LYS A 281 -9.77 -17.14 -20.46
C LYS A 281 -9.69 -18.39 -21.34
N SER A 282 -8.48 -18.85 -21.63
CA SER A 282 -8.30 -20.08 -22.42
C SER A 282 -8.93 -21.29 -21.74
N GLN A 283 -8.77 -21.41 -20.42
CA GLN A 283 -9.37 -22.48 -19.62
C GLN A 283 -10.89 -22.39 -19.56
N GLN A 284 -11.43 -21.17 -19.44
CA GLN A 284 -12.87 -20.95 -19.43
C GLN A 284 -13.51 -21.40 -20.74
N GLU A 285 -12.89 -21.09 -21.89
CA GLU A 285 -13.38 -21.54 -23.20
C GLU A 285 -13.18 -23.05 -23.37
N ALA A 286 -12.02 -23.61 -23.00
CA ALA A 286 -11.80 -25.05 -23.05
C ALA A 286 -12.83 -25.83 -22.22
N TRP A 287 -13.07 -25.41 -20.97
CA TRP A 287 -14.09 -26.04 -20.11
C TRP A 287 -15.48 -25.93 -20.73
N LYS A 288 -15.84 -24.76 -21.26
CA LYS A 288 -17.13 -24.53 -21.91
C LYS A 288 -17.31 -25.42 -23.15
N GLU A 289 -16.29 -25.55 -23.99
CA GLU A 289 -16.30 -26.42 -25.17
C GLU A 289 -16.45 -27.89 -24.76
N VAL A 290 -15.69 -28.36 -23.77
CA VAL A 290 -15.84 -29.73 -23.22
C VAL A 290 -17.26 -29.96 -22.71
N THR A 291 -17.79 -29.07 -21.86
CA THR A 291 -19.16 -29.23 -21.34
C THR A 291 -20.20 -29.23 -22.44
N THR A 292 -20.04 -28.42 -23.49
CA THR A 292 -20.97 -28.39 -24.63
C THR A 292 -20.90 -29.69 -25.44
N LEU A 293 -19.69 -30.22 -25.70
CA LEU A 293 -19.52 -31.51 -26.38
C LEU A 293 -20.15 -32.67 -25.60
N VAL A 294 -20.01 -32.67 -24.27
CA VAL A 294 -20.61 -33.69 -23.41
C VAL A 294 -22.13 -33.54 -23.35
N GLU A 295 -22.65 -32.33 -23.21
CA GLU A 295 -24.10 -32.06 -23.22
C GLU A 295 -24.75 -32.42 -24.57
N ASP A 296 -24.10 -32.09 -25.69
CA ASP A 296 -24.53 -32.46 -27.03
C ASP A 296 -24.53 -33.99 -27.21
N LEU A 297 -23.52 -34.69 -26.69
CA LEU A 297 -23.47 -36.15 -26.70
C LEU A 297 -24.62 -36.74 -25.86
N GLU A 298 -24.82 -36.26 -24.63
CA GLU A 298 -25.90 -36.70 -23.75
C GLU A 298 -27.27 -36.50 -24.42
N GLU A 299 -27.49 -35.35 -25.07
CA GLU A 299 -28.75 -35.06 -25.76
C GLU A 299 -28.94 -35.92 -27.02
N ARG A 300 -27.87 -36.13 -27.81
CA ARG A 300 -27.91 -37.08 -28.94
C ARG A 300 -28.23 -38.50 -28.46
N ILE A 301 -27.68 -38.93 -27.33
CA ILE A 301 -27.98 -40.25 -26.76
C ILE A 301 -29.44 -40.30 -26.29
N ARG A 302 -29.92 -39.30 -25.52
CA ARG A 302 -31.31 -39.22 -25.04
C ARG A 302 -32.32 -39.24 -26.20
N THR A 303 -32.11 -38.43 -27.22
CA THR A 303 -32.98 -38.36 -28.41
C THR A 303 -33.02 -39.69 -29.17
N ARG A 304 -31.90 -40.42 -29.24
CA ARG A 304 -31.85 -41.76 -29.86
C ARG A 304 -32.63 -42.80 -29.07
N PHE A 305 -32.52 -42.80 -27.74
CA PHE A 305 -33.33 -43.66 -26.88
C PHE A 305 -34.83 -43.33 -26.93
N ALA A 306 -35.19 -42.06 -27.14
CA ALA A 306 -36.59 -41.64 -27.26
C ALA A 306 -37.21 -41.99 -28.64
N THR A 307 -36.41 -41.99 -29.70
CA THR A 307 -36.90 -42.15 -31.09
C THR A 307 -36.81 -43.59 -31.61
N ALA A 308 -35.86 -44.40 -31.12
CA ALA A 308 -35.66 -45.77 -31.59
C ALA A 308 -36.10 -46.79 -30.54
N ALA A 309 -36.91 -47.78 -30.96
CA ALA A 309 -37.33 -48.90 -30.09
C ALA A 309 -36.16 -49.80 -29.66
N LYS A 310 -35.03 -49.78 -30.39
CA LYS A 310 -33.80 -50.47 -30.05
C LYS A 310 -32.61 -49.69 -30.63
N VAL A 311 -31.75 -49.16 -29.77
CA VAL A 311 -30.56 -48.41 -30.17
C VAL A 311 -29.41 -49.40 -30.44
N ASP A 312 -28.68 -49.21 -31.53
CA ASP A 312 -27.52 -50.04 -31.87
C ASP A 312 -26.31 -49.69 -30.96
N PRO A 313 -25.77 -50.64 -30.18
CA PRO A 313 -24.58 -50.41 -29.36
C PRO A 313 -23.36 -49.94 -30.15
N ILE A 314 -23.23 -50.32 -31.43
CA ILE A 314 -22.11 -49.92 -32.29
C ILE A 314 -22.19 -48.42 -32.62
N GLU A 315 -23.40 -47.92 -32.91
CA GLU A 315 -23.63 -46.50 -33.18
C GLU A 315 -23.35 -45.64 -31.93
N LEU A 316 -23.79 -46.09 -30.75
CA LEU A 316 -23.51 -45.43 -29.46
C LEU A 316 -22.00 -45.36 -29.18
N ARG A 317 -21.29 -46.47 -29.40
CA ARG A 317 -19.83 -46.54 -29.23
C ARG A 317 -19.11 -45.52 -30.12
N ARG A 318 -19.56 -45.40 -31.38
CA ARG A 318 -19.02 -44.43 -32.33
C ARG A 318 -19.26 -42.99 -31.85
N LEU A 319 -20.48 -42.67 -31.42
CA LEU A 319 -20.80 -41.33 -30.91
C LEU A 319 -19.94 -40.93 -29.71
N ILE A 320 -19.74 -41.83 -28.75
CA ILE A 320 -18.89 -41.59 -27.57
C ILE A 320 -17.42 -41.42 -28.00
N THR A 321 -16.92 -42.30 -28.87
CA THR A 321 -15.52 -42.24 -29.35
C THR A 321 -15.23 -40.97 -30.15
N ASP A 322 -16.17 -40.55 -31.01
CA ASP A 322 -16.07 -39.31 -31.78
C ASP A 322 -16.04 -38.08 -30.86
N ALA A 323 -16.83 -38.07 -29.78
CA ALA A 323 -16.82 -36.99 -28.79
C ALA A 323 -15.52 -36.96 -27.98
N ILE A 324 -14.99 -38.11 -27.56
CA ILE A 324 -13.69 -38.20 -26.87
C ILE A 324 -12.57 -37.68 -27.77
N ALA A 325 -12.58 -38.04 -29.06
CA ALA A 325 -11.58 -37.55 -30.02
C ALA A 325 -11.66 -36.02 -30.20
N GLN A 326 -12.87 -35.47 -30.24
CA GLN A 326 -13.09 -34.01 -30.29
C GLN A 326 -12.57 -33.33 -29.02
N ILE A 327 -12.90 -33.86 -27.83
CA ILE A 327 -12.40 -33.33 -26.55
C ILE A 327 -10.87 -33.36 -26.51
N LYS A 328 -10.23 -34.49 -26.86
CA LYS A 328 -8.76 -34.64 -26.88
C LYS A 328 -8.07 -33.73 -27.90
N SER A 329 -8.78 -33.25 -28.92
CA SER A 329 -8.24 -32.30 -29.90
C SER A 329 -8.22 -30.84 -29.39
N LEU A 330 -8.87 -30.56 -28.26
CA LEU A 330 -8.88 -29.24 -27.64
C LEU A 330 -7.51 -28.95 -26.97
N HIS A 331 -7.07 -27.70 -27.02
CA HIS A 331 -5.80 -27.28 -26.42
C HIS A 331 -5.99 -26.93 -24.94
N TYR A 332 -6.05 -27.95 -24.09
CA TYR A 332 -6.25 -27.78 -22.63
C TYR A 332 -5.05 -28.20 -21.77
N GLU A 333 -3.92 -28.60 -22.37
CA GLU A 333 -2.75 -29.12 -21.65
C GLU A 333 -2.09 -28.10 -20.70
N ASP A 334 -2.14 -26.81 -21.04
CA ASP A 334 -1.60 -25.72 -20.21
C ASP A 334 -2.59 -25.26 -19.12
N SER A 335 -3.70 -25.96 -18.91
CA SER A 335 -4.73 -25.56 -17.93
C SER A 335 -4.30 -25.75 -16.48
N TYR A 336 -4.96 -25.04 -15.56
CA TYR A 336 -4.78 -25.24 -14.13
C TYR A 336 -5.12 -26.69 -13.74
N PRO A 337 -4.44 -27.25 -12.72
CA PRO A 337 -4.60 -28.66 -12.35
C PRO A 337 -6.05 -29.08 -12.12
N ASP A 338 -6.86 -28.22 -11.48
CA ASP A 338 -8.26 -28.51 -11.19
C ASP A 338 -9.10 -28.67 -12.47
N VAL A 339 -8.97 -27.74 -13.42
CA VAL A 339 -9.72 -27.80 -14.70
C VAL A 339 -9.23 -28.96 -15.56
N LEU A 340 -7.92 -29.19 -15.60
CA LEU A 340 -7.33 -30.33 -16.29
C LEU A 340 -7.87 -31.66 -15.73
N THR A 341 -7.96 -31.76 -14.40
CA THR A 341 -8.53 -32.93 -13.72
C THR A 341 -10.00 -33.13 -14.10
N CYS A 342 -10.83 -32.08 -14.06
CA CYS A 342 -12.22 -32.18 -14.50
C CYS A 342 -12.36 -32.66 -15.95
N ILE A 343 -11.54 -32.16 -16.88
CA ILE A 343 -11.58 -32.58 -18.29
C ILE A 343 -11.17 -34.05 -18.42
N GLN A 344 -10.12 -34.47 -17.71
CA GLN A 344 -9.68 -35.86 -17.70
C GLN A 344 -10.72 -36.80 -17.09
N ASP A 345 -11.41 -36.37 -16.03
CA ASP A 345 -12.49 -37.12 -15.39
C ASP A 345 -13.68 -37.29 -16.34
N GLU A 346 -14.08 -36.26 -17.11
CA GLU A 346 -15.12 -36.39 -18.15
C GLU A 346 -14.71 -37.39 -19.24
N ILE A 347 -13.46 -37.32 -19.73
CA ILE A 347 -12.94 -38.30 -20.72
C ILE A 347 -13.00 -39.71 -20.14
N ALA A 348 -12.53 -39.90 -18.91
CA ALA A 348 -12.49 -41.21 -18.27
C ALA A 348 -13.90 -41.77 -17.99
N ALA A 349 -14.86 -40.91 -17.65
CA ALA A 349 -16.26 -41.29 -17.51
C ALA A 349 -16.86 -41.75 -18.85
N LEU A 350 -16.57 -41.04 -19.95
CA LEU A 350 -16.99 -41.43 -21.29
C LEU A 350 -16.33 -42.75 -21.75
N ASP A 351 -15.02 -42.94 -21.51
CA ASP A 351 -14.32 -44.19 -21.80
C ASP A 351 -14.94 -45.36 -21.00
N LYS A 352 -15.23 -45.17 -19.71
CA LYS A 352 -15.92 -46.16 -18.86
C LYS A 352 -17.32 -46.50 -19.39
N ALA A 353 -18.09 -45.50 -19.84
CA ALA A 353 -19.39 -45.73 -20.47
C ALA A 353 -19.27 -46.51 -21.79
N ASN A 354 -18.22 -46.25 -22.57
CA ASN A 354 -17.92 -46.96 -23.81
C ASN A 354 -17.64 -48.45 -23.59
N ASP A 355 -16.93 -48.78 -22.50
CA ASP A 355 -16.57 -50.15 -22.12
C ASP A 355 -17.74 -50.97 -21.58
N GLN A 356 -18.77 -50.31 -21.02
CA GLN A 356 -19.99 -50.96 -20.55
C GLN A 356 -20.95 -51.36 -21.69
N LEU A 357 -20.75 -50.86 -22.92
CA LEU A 357 -21.58 -51.23 -24.07
C LEU A 357 -21.23 -52.66 -24.56
N PRO A 358 -22.24 -53.52 -24.80
CA PRO A 358 -22.00 -54.91 -25.16
C PRO A 358 -21.33 -55.04 -26.54
N PHE A 359 -20.25 -55.83 -26.62
CA PHE A 359 -19.69 -56.26 -27.89
C PHE A 359 -20.68 -57.17 -28.61
N SER A 360 -21.21 -56.71 -29.74
CA SER A 360 -21.77 -57.59 -30.75
C SER A 360 -20.62 -58.41 -31.37
N LYS A 361 -20.19 -59.47 -30.67
CA LYS A 361 -19.64 -60.62 -31.40
C LYS A 361 -20.84 -61.29 -32.02
N GLN A 362 -21.08 -61.02 -33.30
CA GLN A 362 -21.82 -61.93 -34.16
C GLN A 362 -21.24 -63.33 -33.94
N LYS A 363 -21.91 -64.18 -33.14
CA LYS A 363 -21.68 -65.61 -33.20
C LYS A 363 -22.23 -66.04 -34.56
N SER A 364 -21.33 -66.07 -35.54
CA SER A 364 -21.58 -66.70 -36.83
C SER A 364 -21.99 -68.15 -36.58
N VAL A 365 -23.25 -68.43 -36.85
CA VAL A 365 -23.73 -69.77 -37.13
C VAL A 365 -23.05 -70.21 -38.41
N THR A 366 -22.04 -71.10 -38.30
CA THR A 366 -21.60 -72.15 -39.24
C THR A 366 -20.11 -72.43 -38.99
N ASP A 367 -19.78 -73.52 -38.32
CA ASP A 367 -19.17 -74.62 -39.07
C ASP A 367 -19.28 -75.96 -38.34
N LYS A 368 -19.63 -76.96 -39.12
CA LYS A 368 -19.67 -78.37 -38.76
C LYS A 368 -18.24 -78.89 -38.64
N LEU A 369 -17.99 -79.87 -37.79
CA LEU A 369 -17.63 -81.23 -38.21
C LEU A 369 -17.08 -82.04 -37.03
N VAL A 370 -17.76 -83.17 -36.84
CA VAL A 370 -17.39 -84.36 -36.07
C VAL A 370 -15.99 -84.87 -36.48
N PRO A 371 -15.27 -85.54 -35.57
CA PRO A 371 -14.51 -86.72 -35.95
C PRO A 371 -14.95 -87.96 -35.16
N VAL A 372 -15.24 -89.02 -35.93
CA VAL A 372 -15.48 -90.39 -35.49
C VAL A 372 -14.14 -91.13 -35.45
N ASN A 373 -13.85 -91.73 -34.27
CA ASN A 373 -13.03 -92.91 -33.96
C ASN A 373 -11.63 -93.15 -34.56
N THR A 374 -10.70 -93.56 -33.68
CA THR A 374 -10.02 -94.88 -33.74
C THR A 374 -9.30 -95.18 -32.41
N GLY A 375 -9.47 -96.39 -31.84
CA GLY A 375 -8.45 -97.01 -30.97
C GLY A 375 -8.79 -97.40 -29.53
N ALA A 376 -9.55 -98.51 -29.36
CA ALA A 376 -9.40 -99.64 -28.42
C ALA A 376 -9.06 -99.48 -26.91
N GLY A 377 -9.83 -100.20 -26.07
CA GLY A 377 -9.46 -100.64 -24.70
C GLY A 377 -10.65 -100.80 -23.72
N PHE A 378 -11.55 -101.76 -23.94
CA PHE A 378 -11.74 -103.00 -23.14
C PHE A 378 -12.34 -102.88 -21.71
N LEU A 379 -13.54 -103.48 -21.55
CA LEU A 379 -14.23 -104.01 -20.34
C LEU A 379 -14.58 -103.01 -19.21
N VAL A 380 -15.81 -102.92 -18.70
CA VAL A 380 -16.51 -103.97 -17.94
C VAL A 380 -18.05 -103.77 -17.99
N ASN A 381 -18.75 -104.90 -18.02
CA ASN A 381 -20.19 -105.11 -17.97
C ASN A 381 -20.88 -104.62 -16.67
N GLY A 382 -22.15 -104.22 -16.76
CA GLY A 382 -23.00 -103.96 -15.59
C GLY A 382 -24.47 -103.68 -15.92
N THR A 383 -25.17 -104.69 -16.45
CA THR A 383 -26.61 -105.03 -16.30
C THR A 383 -27.65 -103.98 -15.84
N SER A 384 -28.52 -103.57 -16.79
CA SER A 384 -30.00 -103.43 -16.80
C SER A 384 -30.85 -102.63 -15.77
N PRO A 385 -32.07 -102.17 -16.20
CA PRO A 385 -32.86 -101.03 -15.66
C PRO A 385 -34.26 -101.49 -15.15
N PRO A 386 -35.39 -100.72 -15.22
CA PRO A 386 -35.73 -99.32 -14.88
C PRO A 386 -36.83 -99.24 -13.77
N LYS A 387 -37.28 -98.05 -13.36
CA LYS A 387 -38.63 -97.90 -12.75
C LYS A 387 -39.32 -96.61 -13.16
N VAL A 388 -40.42 -96.80 -13.88
CA VAL A 388 -41.45 -95.84 -14.29
C VAL A 388 -42.35 -95.57 -13.09
N GLY A 389 -42.85 -94.34 -12.95
CA GLY A 389 -43.83 -93.96 -11.94
C GLY A 389 -44.58 -92.68 -12.28
N LEU A 390 -45.38 -92.73 -13.36
CA LEU A 390 -46.53 -91.84 -13.54
C LEU A 390 -47.55 -92.11 -12.43
N THR A 391 -48.06 -91.07 -11.76
CA THR A 391 -49.52 -90.90 -11.58
C THR A 391 -49.90 -89.47 -11.17
N LYS A 392 -50.92 -88.97 -11.87
CA LYS A 392 -51.79 -87.83 -11.56
C LYS A 392 -52.60 -88.14 -10.30
N SER A 393 -52.98 -87.13 -9.52
CA SER A 393 -54.39 -86.83 -9.18
C SER A 393 -54.58 -85.81 -8.04
N ILE A 394 -55.38 -84.78 -8.35
CA ILE A 394 -56.55 -84.29 -7.58
C ILE A 394 -56.30 -83.39 -6.34
N VAL A 395 -56.54 -82.10 -6.57
CA VAL A 395 -57.17 -81.07 -5.68
C VAL A 395 -58.67 -81.45 -5.51
N PRO A 396 -59.44 -81.21 -4.40
CA PRO A 396 -59.58 -79.97 -3.59
C PRO A 396 -59.72 -80.28 -2.07
N SER A 397 -60.01 -79.41 -1.10
CA SER A 397 -60.90 -78.25 -1.00
C SER A 397 -60.74 -77.56 0.38
N SER A 398 -60.82 -76.24 0.38
CA SER A 398 -61.58 -75.36 1.30
C SER A 398 -61.81 -75.77 2.76
N SER A 399 -61.49 -74.83 3.67
CA SER A 399 -62.45 -74.44 4.72
C SER A 399 -62.40 -72.94 4.99
N MET A 400 -63.50 -72.26 4.64
CA MET A 400 -63.91 -70.95 5.16
C MET A 400 -64.49 -71.08 6.58
N ALA A 401 -64.30 -70.05 7.42
CA ALA A 401 -65.29 -69.50 8.37
C ALA A 401 -64.68 -68.25 9.05
N THR A 402 -65.05 -67.00 8.69
CA THR A 402 -66.21 -66.19 9.13
C THR A 402 -66.17 -65.68 10.58
N ASN A 403 -66.11 -64.35 10.76
CA ASN A 403 -67.18 -63.48 11.32
C ASN A 403 -66.63 -62.09 11.71
N LYS A 404 -67.15 -61.01 11.08
CA LYS A 404 -68.17 -60.04 11.58
C LYS A 404 -67.69 -59.17 12.76
N LYS A 405 -67.37 -57.89 12.55
CA LYS A 405 -68.21 -56.65 12.55
C LYS A 405 -68.91 -56.34 13.88
N SER A 406 -68.63 -55.15 14.43
CA SER A 406 -69.41 -54.19 15.28
C SER A 406 -68.36 -53.29 15.97
N VAL A 407 -68.37 -51.96 16.05
CA VAL A 407 -69.34 -50.86 15.82
C VAL A 407 -68.59 -49.72 15.13
#